data_AF-A0A9C8GNI9-F1
#
_entry.id   AF-A0A9C8GNI9-F1
#
_cell.length_a   1.000
_cell.length_b   1.000
_cell.length_c   1.000
_cell.angle_alpha   90.00
_cell.angle_beta   90.00
_cell.angle_gamma   90.00
#
_symmetry.space_group_name_H-M   'P 1'
#
loop_
_entity.id
_entity.type
_entity.pdbx_description
1 polymer ?
#
loop_
_entity_poly.entity_id
_entity_poly.type
_entity_poly.pdbx_seq_one_letter_code
_entity_poly.pdbx_strand_id
1 'polypeptide(L)'
;MNRTRFTSLIGSFVGAVVLLAVWALVFGGTLTSAAPANTCPTDLFFSEYIEGSSYNKAIEIYNGTSSDITFTGQYTLALYSNGSASVSQFVALSGSIAQGDVFVIAH
;
A
#
# COMPACT_ATOMS: atom_id res chain seq x y z
N MET A 1 24.31 65.80 -39.62
CA MET A 1 22.88 65.57 -39.33
C MET A 1 22.47 64.26 -40.02
N ASN A 2 21.82 63.34 -39.29
CA ASN A 2 21.25 62.03 -39.69
C ASN A 2 22.23 60.95 -40.20
N ARG A 3 22.54 59.86 -39.48
CA ARG A 3 21.72 58.72 -38.94
C ARG A 3 21.01 57.88 -40.00
N THR A 4 21.52 56.67 -40.25
CA THR A 4 20.79 55.39 -40.49
C THR A 4 21.84 54.27 -40.71
N ARG A 5 22.26 53.51 -39.70
CA ARG A 5 21.67 52.23 -39.21
C ARG A 5 21.30 51.23 -40.31
N PHE A 6 22.25 50.38 -40.70
CA PHE A 6 21.98 49.06 -41.31
C PHE A 6 23.10 48.07 -40.93
N THR A 7 23.20 47.76 -39.64
CA THR A 7 23.98 46.59 -39.20
C THR A 7 23.08 45.35 -39.34
N SER A 8 23.33 44.59 -40.41
CA SER A 8 23.23 43.12 -40.50
C SER A 8 22.21 42.42 -39.60
N LEU A 9 21.01 42.16 -40.13
CA LEU A 9 19.97 41.35 -39.50
C LEU A 9 19.93 39.91 -40.07
N ILE A 10 21.08 39.29 -40.35
CA ILE A 10 21.13 37.92 -40.92
C ILE A 10 22.05 36.98 -40.10
N GLY A 11 22.72 37.46 -39.06
CA GLY A 11 23.75 36.69 -38.34
C GLY A 11 23.33 36.03 -37.03
N SER A 12 22.12 35.47 -36.86
CA SER A 12 21.86 34.56 -35.72
C SER A 12 20.51 33.84 -35.81
N PHE A 13 20.36 32.88 -36.73
CA PHE A 13 19.25 31.92 -36.65
C PHE A 13 19.70 30.47 -36.44
N VAL A 14 20.99 30.17 -36.55
CA VAL A 14 21.51 28.82 -36.30
C VAL A 14 21.81 28.62 -34.80
N GLY A 15 22.28 29.65 -34.08
CA GLY A 15 22.63 29.53 -32.66
C GLY A 15 21.44 29.45 -31.69
N ALA A 16 20.35 30.15 -31.98
CA ALA A 16 19.14 30.13 -31.13
C ALA A 16 18.35 28.82 -31.24
N VAL A 17 18.39 28.15 -32.40
CA VAL A 17 17.71 26.87 -32.63
C VAL A 17 18.42 25.71 -31.90
N VAL A 18 19.76 25.77 -31.81
CA VAL A 18 20.55 24.74 -31.10
C VAL A 18 20.43 24.86 -29.58
N LEU A 19 20.27 26.07 -29.02
CA LEU A 19 20.09 26.27 -27.57
C LEU A 19 18.71 25.84 -27.05
N LEU A 20 17.66 25.89 -27.87
CA LEU A 20 16.32 25.41 -27.49
C LEU A 20 16.21 23.88 -27.48
N ALA A 21 16.96 23.18 -28.35
CA ALA A 21 16.98 21.72 -28.39
C ALA A 21 17.67 21.09 -27.16
N VAL A 22 18.66 21.77 -26.57
CA VAL A 22 19.35 21.30 -25.36
C VAL A 22 18.49 21.46 -24.10
N TRP A 23 17.61 22.47 -24.05
CA TRP A 23 16.64 22.62 -22.94
C TRP A 23 15.61 21.48 -22.91
N ALA A 24 15.15 20.98 -24.06
CA ALA A 24 14.22 19.86 -24.11
C ALA A 24 14.87 18.52 -23.65
N LEU A 25 16.18 18.37 -23.81
CA LEU A 25 16.93 17.18 -23.35
C LEU A 25 17.35 17.27 -21.88
N VAL A 26 17.55 18.47 -21.34
CA VAL A 26 17.94 18.69 -19.92
C VAL A 26 16.72 18.84 -19.00
N PHE A 27 15.57 19.31 -19.52
CA PHE A 27 14.33 19.49 -18.75
C PHE A 27 13.15 18.60 -19.21
N GLY A 28 13.28 17.84 -20.30
CA GLY A 28 12.27 16.88 -20.77
C GLY A 28 12.36 15.50 -20.11
N GLY A 29 13.05 15.39 -18.98
CA GLY A 29 13.03 14.18 -18.18
C GLY A 29 11.61 13.88 -17.72
N THR A 30 11.01 12.82 -18.24
CA THR A 30 9.72 12.32 -17.80
C THR A 30 9.78 12.04 -16.31
N LEU A 31 9.11 12.85 -15.49
CA LEU A 31 8.93 12.56 -14.07
C LEU A 31 8.00 11.35 -13.96
N THR A 32 8.56 10.14 -13.98
CA THR A 32 7.79 8.95 -13.67
C THR A 32 7.60 8.94 -12.16
N SER A 33 6.45 9.39 -11.68
CA SER A 33 6.05 9.15 -10.30
C SER A 33 5.82 7.64 -10.17
N ALA A 34 6.75 6.94 -9.51
CA ALA A 34 6.46 5.61 -9.02
C ALA A 34 5.40 5.77 -7.93
N ALA A 35 4.20 5.26 -8.17
CA ALA A 35 3.20 5.14 -7.12
C ALA A 35 3.82 4.34 -5.96
N PRO A 36 3.57 4.70 -4.69
CA PRO A 36 3.99 3.87 -3.58
C PRO A 36 3.43 2.46 -3.80
N ALA A 37 4.30 1.45 -3.80
CA ALA A 37 3.86 0.07 -3.80
C ALA A 37 3.20 -0.19 -2.44
N ASN A 38 1.87 -0.18 -2.43
CA ASN A 38 1.10 -0.58 -1.27
C ASN A 38 1.22 -2.10 -1.13
N THR A 39 2.22 -2.57 -0.39
CA THR A 39 2.35 -3.99 -0.07
C THR A 39 1.21 -4.39 0.86
N CYS A 40 0.29 -5.21 0.36
CA CYS A 40 -0.72 -5.83 1.19
C CYS A 40 -0.06 -6.87 2.10
N PRO A 41 -0.51 -7.03 3.37
CA PRO A 41 -0.21 -8.21 4.17
C PRO A 41 -0.32 -9.51 3.38
N THR A 42 0.52 -10.48 3.69
CA THR A 42 0.50 -11.81 3.05
C THR A 42 -0.41 -12.79 3.77
N ASP A 43 -0.88 -12.45 4.96
CA ASP A 43 -1.68 -13.32 5.83
C ASP A 43 -2.63 -12.49 6.72
N LEU A 44 -3.51 -13.21 7.42
CA LEU A 44 -4.40 -12.70 8.46
C LEU A 44 -3.62 -12.27 9.69
N PHE A 45 -4.18 -11.32 10.44
CA PHE A 45 -3.66 -10.96 11.77
C PHE A 45 -4.79 -10.58 12.72
N PHE A 46 -4.50 -10.61 14.03
CA PHE A 46 -5.43 -10.12 15.04
C PHE A 46 -5.41 -8.60 15.06
N SER A 47 -6.52 -7.98 14.69
CA SER A 47 -6.68 -6.52 14.66
C SER A 47 -7.21 -5.95 15.97
N GLU A 48 -7.99 -6.73 16.73
CA GLU A 48 -8.55 -6.30 18.01
C GLU A 48 -8.64 -7.43 19.04
N TYR A 49 -8.52 -7.04 20.31
CA TYR A 49 -8.75 -7.88 21.48
C TYR A 49 -9.63 -7.13 22.49
N ILE A 50 -10.77 -7.70 22.83
CA ILE A 50 -11.67 -7.18 23.85
C ILE A 50 -11.58 -8.06 25.09
N GLU A 51 -11.18 -7.46 26.21
CA GLU A 51 -11.20 -8.08 27.53
C GLU A 51 -12.31 -7.47 28.39
N GLY A 52 -13.46 -8.16 28.43
CA GLY A 52 -14.52 -7.86 29.37
C GLY A 52 -14.49 -8.79 30.59
N SER A 53 -15.46 -8.58 31.48
CA SER A 53 -15.67 -9.46 32.64
C SER A 53 -16.41 -10.74 32.25
N SER A 54 -16.09 -11.84 32.91
CA SER A 54 -16.68 -13.17 32.64
C SER A 54 -16.50 -13.61 31.18
N TYR A 55 -17.59 -13.95 30.50
CA TYR A 55 -17.67 -14.33 29.10
C TYR A 55 -18.13 -13.11 28.28
N ASN A 56 -17.36 -12.03 28.35
CA ASN A 56 -17.54 -10.90 27.46
C ASN A 56 -16.20 -10.60 26.81
N LYS A 57 -15.69 -11.57 26.06
CA LYS A 57 -14.39 -11.47 25.40
C LYS A 57 -14.57 -11.63 23.91
N ALA A 58 -13.76 -10.93 23.13
CA ALA A 58 -13.78 -11.11 21.69
C ALA A 58 -12.38 -10.91 21.10
N ILE A 59 -12.17 -11.54 19.96
CA ILE A 59 -11.02 -11.30 19.10
C ILE A 59 -11.51 -10.97 17.69
N GLU A 60 -10.84 -10.03 17.04
CA GLU A 60 -11.06 -9.71 15.63
C GLU A 60 -9.87 -10.17 14.79
N ILE A 61 -10.17 -10.86 13.70
CA ILE A 61 -9.21 -11.27 12.68
C ILE A 61 -9.47 -10.43 11.43
N TYR A 62 -8.46 -9.74 10.93
CA TYR A 62 -8.57 -8.92 9.73
C TYR A 62 -7.82 -9.54 8.55
N ASN A 63 -8.43 -9.49 7.37
CA ASN A 63 -7.81 -9.87 6.11
C ASN A 63 -7.31 -8.63 5.36
N GLY A 64 -6.06 -8.25 5.63
CA GLY A 64 -5.39 -7.17 4.89
C GLY A 64 -4.82 -7.60 3.54
N THR A 65 -4.95 -8.86 3.14
CA THR A 65 -4.34 -9.36 1.90
C THR A 65 -5.06 -8.83 0.66
N SER A 66 -4.53 -9.14 -0.53
CA SER A 66 -5.13 -8.74 -1.80
C SER A 66 -6.17 -9.72 -2.33
N SER A 67 -6.67 -10.65 -1.51
CA SER A 67 -7.65 -11.67 -1.91
C SER A 67 -8.45 -12.21 -0.73
N ASP A 68 -9.56 -12.87 -1.03
CA ASP A 68 -10.36 -13.58 -0.04
C ASP A 68 -9.60 -14.79 0.52
N ILE A 69 -9.78 -15.08 1.81
CA ILE A 69 -9.14 -16.20 2.50
C ILE A 69 -10.20 -17.15 3.05
N THR A 70 -10.03 -18.45 2.80
CA THR A 70 -10.88 -19.51 3.37
C THR A 70 -10.22 -20.11 4.60
N PHE A 71 -10.99 -20.35 5.66
CA PHE A 71 -10.47 -20.87 6.92
C PHE A 71 -10.28 -22.39 6.93
N THR A 72 -11.24 -23.12 6.36
CA THR A 72 -11.32 -24.57 6.49
C THR A 72 -10.07 -25.26 5.94
N GLY A 73 -9.39 -26.02 6.80
CA GLY A 73 -8.16 -26.75 6.46
C GLY A 73 -6.89 -25.90 6.50
N GLN A 74 -7.00 -24.59 6.69
CA GLN A 74 -5.89 -23.64 6.63
C GLN A 74 -5.62 -23.00 8.01
N TYR A 75 -6.67 -22.68 8.77
CA TYR A 75 -6.56 -21.96 10.04
C TYR A 75 -7.34 -22.64 11.16
N THR A 76 -6.77 -22.61 12.36
CA THR A 76 -7.44 -22.95 13.62
C THR A 76 -7.03 -21.93 14.67
N LEU A 77 -7.93 -21.61 15.58
CA LEU A 77 -7.61 -20.73 16.70
C LEU A 77 -7.24 -21.58 17.92
N ALA A 78 -6.05 -21.35 18.47
CA ALA A 78 -5.57 -22.03 19.66
C ALA A 78 -5.58 -21.08 20.86
N LEU A 79 -6.37 -21.39 21.88
CA LEU A 79 -6.44 -20.63 23.13
C LEU A 79 -5.48 -21.23 24.16
N TYR A 80 -4.66 -20.37 24.76
CA TYR A 80 -3.79 -20.70 25.89
C TYR A 80 -4.28 -19.93 27.12
N SER A 81 -5.04 -20.59 28.01
CA SER A 81 -5.66 -19.94 29.15
C SER A 81 -4.68 -19.76 30.31
N ASN A 82 -4.73 -18.60 30.97
CA ASN A 82 -4.02 -18.32 32.24
C ASN A 82 -2.51 -18.61 32.19
N GLY A 83 -1.86 -18.30 31.06
CA GLY A 83 -0.42 -18.53 30.88
C GLY A 83 -0.03 -20.00 30.70
N SER A 84 -0.97 -20.89 30.40
CA SER A 84 -0.70 -22.29 30.07
C SER A 84 0.32 -22.40 28.93
N ALA A 85 1.29 -23.31 29.05
CA ALA A 85 2.22 -23.65 27.98
C ALA A 85 1.63 -24.63 26.94
N SER A 86 0.45 -25.19 27.24
CA SER A 86 -0.28 -26.10 26.35
C SER A 86 -1.61 -25.49 25.92
N VAL A 87 -2.06 -25.86 24.71
CA VAL A 87 -3.33 -25.40 24.16
C VAL A 87 -4.46 -25.86 25.08
N SER A 88 -5.25 -24.90 25.57
CA SER A 88 -6.43 -25.13 26.41
C SER A 88 -7.65 -25.49 25.58
N GLN A 89 -7.79 -24.86 24.40
CA GLN A 89 -8.88 -25.13 23.48
C GLN A 89 -8.46 -24.85 22.04
N PHE A 90 -8.91 -25.71 21.12
CA PHE A 90 -8.92 -25.40 19.70
C PHE A 90 -10.33 -24.97 19.28
N VAL A 91 -10.41 -23.88 18.51
CA VAL A 91 -11.64 -23.43 17.86
C VAL A 91 -11.44 -23.58 16.36
N ALA A 92 -12.19 -24.51 15.78
CA ALA A 92 -12.21 -24.70 14.33
C ALA A 92 -12.87 -23.48 13.67
N LEU A 93 -12.17 -22.88 12.73
CA LEU A 93 -12.70 -21.79 11.91
C LEU A 93 -13.31 -22.36 10.64
N SER A 94 -14.41 -21.78 10.20
CA SER A 94 -15.12 -22.17 8.97
C SER A 94 -15.62 -20.95 8.23
N GLY A 95 -15.83 -21.10 6.91
CA GLY A 95 -16.16 -19.99 6.03
C GLY A 95 -14.93 -19.29 5.46
N SER A 96 -15.13 -18.06 5.01
CA SER A 96 -14.11 -17.21 4.40
C SER A 96 -14.25 -15.76 4.84
N ILE A 97 -13.16 -15.00 4.71
CA ILE A 97 -13.08 -13.57 4.98
C ILE A 97 -12.68 -12.86 3.69
N ALA A 98 -13.47 -11.89 3.25
CA ALA A 98 -13.17 -11.17 2.02
C ALA A 98 -11.94 -10.27 2.20
N GLN A 99 -11.33 -9.84 1.10
CA GLN A 99 -10.29 -8.81 1.15
C GLN A 99 -10.82 -7.56 1.88
N GLY A 100 -10.08 -7.09 2.88
CA GLY A 100 -10.40 -5.88 3.65
C GLY A 100 -11.52 -6.05 4.68
N ASP A 101 -12.00 -7.27 4.90
CA ASP A 101 -13.03 -7.57 5.90
C ASP A 101 -12.44 -8.12 7.20
N VAL A 102 -13.32 -8.23 8.21
CA VAL A 102 -13.04 -8.76 9.55
C VAL A 102 -13.89 -9.99 9.88
N PHE A 103 -13.36 -10.86 10.74
CA PHE A 103 -14.08 -11.98 11.33
C PHE A 103 -13.93 -11.93 12.85
N VAL A 104 -15.06 -11.90 13.57
CA VAL A 104 -15.09 -11.74 15.03
C VAL A 104 -15.50 -13.05 15.68
N ILE A 105 -14.72 -13.47 16.68
CA ILE A 105 -15.09 -14.55 17.60
C ILE A 105 -15.32 -13.93 18.97
N ALA A 106 -16.49 -14.19 19.56
CA ALA A 106 -16.85 -13.72 20.88
C ALA A 106 -17.31 -14.88 21.77
N HIS A 107 -17.08 -14.73 23.07
CA HIS A 107 -17.56 -15.66 24.09
C HIS A 107 -17.94 -14.91 25.35
#